data_AF-A0A177G8Z0-F1
#
_entry.id   AF-A0A177G8Z0-F1
#
_cell.length_a   1.000
_cell.length_b   1.000
_cell.length_c   1.000
_cell.angle_alpha   90.00
_cell.angle_beta   90.00
_cell.angle_gamma   90.00
#
_symmetry.space_group_name_H-M   'P 1'
#
loop_
_entity.id
_entity.type
_entity.pdbx_description
1 polymer ?
#
loop_
_entity_poly.entity_id
_entity_poly.type
_entity_poly.pdbx_seq_one_letter_code
_entity_poly.pdbx_strand_id
1 'polypeptide(L)'
;MPHPDTTSDKPCKSTGSPLKRCLGKGIVAVGVCMLACAGVVLHHSKAYGLLARIHHGLIICTPGTGLSMTSASAGLPHQDSPGMLRLELASQEDGRVIVVPGSNPLNEVLASSRRAHTLLMLDLNDTNPADVAMLVRKARMRDRVVLVPSSKETTQVALQADPSMLVAIPVHSTREAYAAHRMAGHHPYAAYLSPTAAPDLFTLVHRDAEAVITENPITTTFSAEEFLAERPVDIVVTPQPTQLSQTLARDS
;
A
#
# COMPACT_ATOMS: atom_id res chain seq x y z
N MET A 1 -23.93 55.77 -73.33
CA MET A 1 -25.27 55.52 -73.89
C MET A 1 -25.09 54.87 -75.26
N PRO A 2 -25.85 53.83 -75.66
CA PRO A 2 -26.89 53.07 -74.95
C PRO A 2 -26.64 51.52 -74.88
N HIS A 3 -27.43 50.87 -74.02
CA HIS A 3 -27.77 49.42 -73.99
C HIS A 3 -28.82 49.07 -75.08
N PRO A 4 -29.07 47.78 -75.37
CA PRO A 4 -30.12 46.98 -74.69
C PRO A 4 -29.59 45.60 -74.22
N ASP A 5 -29.96 44.98 -73.08
CA ASP A 5 -31.28 44.56 -72.52
C ASP A 5 -31.91 43.38 -73.30
N THR A 6 -32.34 42.23 -72.75
CA THR A 6 -32.36 41.59 -71.42
C THR A 6 -32.88 40.14 -71.59
N THR A 7 -32.48 39.21 -70.72
CA THR A 7 -33.23 38.07 -70.09
C THR A 7 -32.21 36.98 -69.70
N SER A 8 -32.28 36.26 -68.59
CA SER A 8 -33.01 36.36 -67.32
C SER A 8 -32.26 35.46 -66.32
N ASP A 9 -32.41 35.78 -65.04
CA ASP A 9 -32.16 34.97 -63.84
C ASP A 9 -30.76 34.99 -63.16
N LYS A 10 -30.81 35.52 -61.94
CA LYS A 10 -29.85 35.60 -60.82
C LYS A 10 -30.72 35.45 -59.54
N PRO A 11 -30.20 35.28 -58.31
CA PRO A 11 -28.80 35.13 -57.85
C PRO A 11 -28.59 34.02 -56.78
N CYS A 12 -27.34 33.72 -56.40
CA CYS A 12 -26.76 33.95 -55.06
C CYS A 12 -25.62 32.97 -54.72
N LYS A 13 -24.61 33.51 -54.03
CA LYS A 13 -23.31 32.92 -53.68
C LYS A 13 -23.37 32.02 -52.43
N SER A 14 -22.40 31.11 -52.32
CA SER A 14 -21.45 30.97 -51.18
C SER A 14 -21.28 29.56 -50.60
N THR A 15 -20.00 29.16 -50.51
CA THR A 15 -19.34 28.31 -49.48
C THR A 15 -19.80 26.86 -49.24
N GLY A 16 -18.90 25.92 -49.57
CA GLY A 16 -18.85 24.55 -49.01
C GLY A 16 -17.50 23.88 -49.32
N SER A 17 -16.70 23.61 -48.28
CA SER A 17 -15.51 22.72 -48.26
C SER A 17 -15.96 21.23 -48.29
N PRO A 18 -15.13 20.13 -48.20
CA PRO A 18 -13.76 20.05 -47.63
C PRO A 18 -12.77 18.90 -48.08
N LEU A 19 -11.53 18.95 -47.54
CA LEU A 19 -10.67 17.82 -47.02
C LEU A 19 -10.19 16.70 -48.01
N LYS A 20 -9.02 16.04 -47.92
CA LYS A 20 -8.11 15.62 -46.81
C LYS A 20 -6.77 15.14 -47.43
N ARG A 21 -5.62 15.70 -47.04
CA ARG A 21 -4.59 15.13 -46.12
C ARG A 21 -4.30 13.62 -46.27
N CYS A 22 -3.17 13.29 -46.90
CA CYS A 22 -2.41 12.05 -46.70
C CYS A 22 -1.23 12.33 -45.74
N LEU A 23 -1.47 12.25 -44.43
CA LEU A 23 -0.41 12.17 -43.42
C LEU A 23 -1.04 11.53 -42.18
N GLY A 24 -0.63 10.31 -41.85
CA GLY A 24 -1.08 9.66 -40.62
C GLY A 24 -1.20 8.14 -40.69
N LYS A 25 -0.07 7.42 -40.76
CA LYS A 25 -0.02 6.01 -40.35
C LYS A 25 1.22 5.62 -39.52
N GLY A 26 2.27 6.45 -39.48
CA GLY A 26 3.48 6.16 -38.69
C GLY A 26 3.43 6.50 -37.19
N ILE A 27 2.50 7.35 -36.74
CA ILE A 27 2.48 7.86 -35.35
C ILE A 27 1.61 6.98 -34.42
N VAL A 28 0.69 6.19 -34.97
CA VAL A 28 -0.28 5.42 -34.15
C VAL A 28 0.35 4.16 -33.54
N ALA A 29 1.26 3.48 -34.24
CA ALA A 29 1.86 2.23 -33.75
C ALA A 29 2.78 2.44 -32.53
N VAL A 30 3.53 3.55 -32.48
CA VAL A 30 4.41 3.87 -31.34
C VAL A 30 3.61 4.27 -30.10
N GLY A 31 2.47 4.96 -30.28
CA GLY A 31 1.59 5.35 -29.18
C GLY A 31 0.92 4.15 -28.49
N VAL A 32 0.52 3.13 -29.25
CA VAL A 32 -0.13 1.91 -28.70
C VAL A 32 0.87 1.04 -27.94
N CYS A 33 2.11 0.89 -28.40
CA CYS A 33 3.14 0.18 -27.65
C CYS A 33 3.53 0.91 -26.34
N MET A 34 3.65 2.24 -26.36
CA MET A 34 3.91 3.03 -25.14
C MET A 34 2.78 2.92 -24.12
N LEU A 35 1.52 2.93 -24.55
CA LEU A 35 0.35 2.75 -23.67
C LEU A 35 0.27 1.33 -23.10
N ALA A 36 0.57 0.30 -23.89
CA ALA A 36 0.61 -1.07 -23.42
C ALA A 36 1.76 -1.29 -22.41
N CYS A 37 2.95 -0.75 -22.67
CA CYS A 37 4.08 -0.83 -21.74
C CYS A 37 3.81 -0.05 -20.44
N ALA A 38 3.21 1.14 -20.51
CA ALA A 38 2.82 1.90 -19.32
C ALA A 38 1.74 1.15 -18.50
N GLY A 39 0.75 0.55 -19.18
CA GLY A 39 -0.30 -0.25 -18.55
C GLY A 39 0.24 -1.50 -17.84
N VAL A 40 1.16 -2.24 -18.47
CA VAL A 40 1.79 -3.44 -17.88
C VAL A 40 2.70 -3.09 -16.70
N VAL A 41 3.47 -2.00 -16.78
CA VAL A 41 4.32 -1.54 -15.67
C VAL A 41 3.47 -1.05 -14.47
N LEU A 42 2.36 -0.35 -14.72
CA LEU A 42 1.42 0.05 -13.67
C LEU A 42 0.68 -1.15 -13.05
N HIS A 43 0.31 -2.17 -13.84
CA HIS A 43 -0.30 -3.39 -13.33
C HIS A 43 0.67 -4.24 -12.50
N HIS A 44 1.93 -4.39 -12.93
CA HIS A 44 2.95 -5.09 -12.14
C HIS A 44 3.21 -4.41 -10.81
N SER A 45 3.12 -3.07 -10.73
CA SER A 45 3.28 -2.37 -9.44
C SER A 45 2.25 -2.83 -8.40
N LYS A 46 0.98 -2.99 -8.81
CA LYS A 46 -0.14 -3.36 -7.94
C LYS A 46 -0.11 -4.80 -7.48
N ALA A 47 0.41 -5.73 -8.29
CA ALA A 47 0.49 -7.15 -7.91
C ALA A 47 1.35 -7.40 -6.66
N TYR A 48 2.30 -6.50 -6.38
CA TYR A 48 3.14 -6.55 -5.18
C TYR A 48 2.69 -5.56 -4.09
N GLY A 49 1.56 -4.88 -4.29
CA GLY A 49 0.97 -4.01 -3.30
C GLY A 49 0.45 -4.81 -2.11
N LEU A 50 0.41 -4.17 -0.95
CA LEU A 50 -0.01 -4.75 0.32
C LEU A 50 -1.39 -5.41 0.23
N LEU A 51 -2.41 -4.66 -0.22
CA LEU A 51 -3.79 -5.16 -0.32
C LEU A 51 -3.92 -6.31 -1.31
N ALA A 52 -3.14 -6.29 -2.41
CA ALA A 52 -3.10 -7.41 -3.33
C ALA A 52 -2.52 -8.66 -2.64
N ARG A 53 -1.46 -8.53 -1.83
CA ARG A 53 -0.88 -9.67 -1.12
C ARG A 53 -1.77 -10.21 -0.01
N ILE A 54 -2.47 -9.35 0.71
CA ILE A 54 -3.47 -9.75 1.70
C ILE A 54 -4.53 -10.66 1.06
N HIS A 55 -5.00 -10.32 -0.14
CA HIS A 55 -5.94 -11.17 -0.89
C HIS A 55 -5.36 -12.56 -1.26
N HIS A 56 -4.03 -12.73 -1.29
CA HIS A 56 -3.38 -14.01 -1.57
C HIS A 56 -3.06 -14.83 -0.30
N GLY A 57 -3.33 -14.28 0.89
CA GLY A 57 -3.19 -14.99 2.16
C GLY A 57 -2.49 -14.15 3.24
N LEU A 58 -2.22 -14.83 4.36
CA LEU A 58 -1.59 -14.27 5.54
C LEU A 58 -0.18 -13.71 5.25
N ILE A 59 0.09 -12.50 5.69
CA ILE A 59 1.42 -11.89 5.63
C ILE A 59 2.12 -12.05 6.99
N ILE A 60 3.32 -12.63 6.96
CA ILE A 60 4.21 -12.65 8.13
C ILE A 60 5.09 -11.40 8.12
N CYS A 61 4.96 -10.60 9.17
CA CYS A 61 5.74 -9.40 9.40
C CYS A 61 6.78 -9.67 10.49
N THR A 62 8.06 -9.38 10.22
CA THR A 62 9.16 -9.67 11.14
C THR A 62 9.99 -8.43 11.43
N PRO A 63 10.59 -8.30 12.63
CA PRO A 63 11.53 -7.23 12.91
C PRO A 63 12.67 -7.18 11.88
N GLY A 64 13.04 -5.98 11.45
CA GLY A 64 14.13 -5.75 10.53
C GLY A 64 15.02 -4.59 10.98
N THR A 65 16.26 -4.57 10.51
CA THR A 65 17.25 -3.53 10.85
C THR A 65 17.54 -2.55 9.70
N GLY A 66 16.91 -2.76 8.54
CA GLY A 66 17.18 -2.03 7.30
C GLY A 66 18.49 -2.42 6.58
N LEU A 67 19.33 -3.27 7.19
CA LEU A 67 20.62 -3.70 6.64
C LEU A 67 20.54 -4.97 5.79
N SER A 68 19.67 -5.91 6.17
CA SER A 68 19.46 -7.15 5.43
C SER A 68 18.03 -7.20 4.91
N MET A 69 17.88 -7.12 3.59
CA MET A 69 16.61 -7.39 2.91
C MET A 69 16.42 -8.90 2.68
N THR A 70 17.28 -9.74 3.25
CA THR A 70 17.19 -11.19 3.14
C THR A 70 15.93 -11.68 3.83
N SER A 71 15.09 -12.37 3.06
CA SER A 71 13.94 -13.14 3.52
C SER A 71 14.38 -14.27 4.46
N ALA A 72 14.73 -13.95 5.70
CA ALA A 72 14.77 -14.94 6.78
C ALA A 72 13.35 -15.26 7.32
N SER A 73 12.32 -14.75 6.62
CA SER A 73 10.91 -15.03 6.85
C SER A 73 10.31 -15.66 5.59
N ALA A 74 10.85 -16.81 5.19
CA ALA A 74 10.13 -17.75 4.35
C ALA A 74 9.55 -18.80 5.30
N GLY A 75 8.33 -18.55 5.73
CA GLY A 75 7.48 -19.64 6.12
C GLY A 75 7.20 -20.53 4.92
N LEU A 76 7.33 -21.84 5.11
CA LEU A 76 7.12 -22.92 4.13
C LEU A 76 8.26 -23.11 3.11
N PRO A 77 8.65 -24.38 2.82
CA PRO A 77 9.75 -24.71 1.91
C PRO A 77 9.42 -24.49 0.41
N HIS A 78 8.35 -23.74 0.10
CA HIS A 78 8.00 -23.30 -1.25
C HIS A 78 7.38 -21.90 -1.13
N GLN A 79 8.15 -20.83 -1.38
CA GLN A 79 7.77 -19.70 -2.25
C GLN A 79 8.71 -18.49 -2.09
N ASP A 80 9.19 -18.01 -3.23
CA ASP A 80 9.98 -16.80 -3.48
C ASP A 80 9.23 -15.46 -3.19
N SER A 81 8.39 -15.38 -2.15
CA SER A 81 7.67 -14.15 -1.80
C SER A 81 8.36 -13.39 -0.66
N PRO A 82 8.76 -12.12 -0.85
CA PRO A 82 9.42 -11.36 0.20
C PRO A 82 8.42 -11.00 1.31
N GLY A 83 8.68 -11.46 2.52
CA GLY A 83 7.93 -11.12 3.74
C GLY A 83 7.90 -9.61 4.03
N MET A 84 7.05 -9.23 4.98
CA MET A 84 6.99 -7.85 5.46
C MET A 84 8.05 -7.63 6.55
N LEU A 85 8.72 -6.47 6.53
CA LEU A 85 9.65 -6.08 7.59
C LEU A 85 9.06 -4.96 8.44
N ARG A 86 9.06 -5.14 9.76
CA ARG A 86 8.77 -4.11 10.74
C ARG A 86 10.04 -3.36 11.08
N LEU A 87 10.04 -2.05 10.87
CA LEU A 87 11.18 -1.18 11.06
C LEU A 87 10.82 -0.05 12.02
N GLU A 88 11.67 0.16 13.01
CA GLU A 88 11.56 1.28 13.92
C GLU A 88 12.25 2.50 13.32
N LEU A 89 11.60 3.66 13.39
CA LEU A 89 12.14 4.92 12.91
C LEU A 89 12.58 5.82 14.06
N ALA A 90 13.53 6.71 13.76
CA ALA A 90 13.92 7.81 14.62
C ALA A 90 14.27 9.06 13.78
N SER A 91 14.02 10.23 14.36
CA SER A 91 14.44 11.52 13.77
C SER A 91 15.84 11.89 14.28
N GLN A 92 16.70 12.34 13.39
CA GLN A 92 18.00 12.92 13.76
C GLN A 92 17.89 14.43 13.95
N GLU A 93 18.86 15.02 14.66
CA GLU A 93 18.93 16.47 14.90
C GLU A 93 19.02 17.30 13.62
N ASP A 94 19.55 16.72 12.54
CA ASP A 94 19.65 17.34 11.22
C ASP A 94 18.37 17.20 10.36
N GLY A 95 17.30 16.65 10.94
CA GLY A 95 16.00 16.45 10.29
C GLY A 95 15.92 15.21 9.41
N ARG A 96 16.95 14.36 9.36
CA ARG A 96 16.89 13.08 8.64
C ARG A 96 16.11 12.04 9.43
N VAL A 97 15.39 11.18 8.71
CA VAL A 97 14.72 10.00 9.27
C VAL A 97 15.59 8.77 9.01
N ILE A 98 15.89 8.03 10.07
CA ILE A 98 16.70 6.80 10.03
C ILE A 98 15.91 5.60 10.54
N VAL A 99 16.36 4.40 10.15
CA VAL A 99 15.89 3.13 10.72
C VAL A 99 16.79 2.72 11.88
N VAL A 100 16.24 2.43 13.04
CA VAL A 100 16.98 1.94 14.22
C VAL A 100 16.82 0.43 14.39
N PRO A 101 17.84 -0.29 14.90
CA PRO A 101 19.16 0.20 15.35
C PRO A 101 20.18 0.46 14.22
N GLY A 102 19.86 0.13 12.96
CA GLY A 102 20.83 0.15 11.85
C GLY A 102 21.36 1.53 11.45
N SER A 103 20.72 2.61 11.88
CA SER A 103 21.02 4.01 11.54
C SER A 103 21.05 4.32 10.03
N ASN A 104 20.40 3.49 9.21
CA ASN A 104 20.34 3.70 7.77
C ASN A 104 19.33 4.79 7.42
N PRO A 105 19.65 5.68 6.46
CA PRO A 105 18.68 6.66 5.97
C PRO A 105 17.43 5.98 5.40
N LEU A 106 16.24 6.42 5.81
CA LEU A 106 14.98 5.80 5.40
C LEU A 106 14.78 5.81 3.88
N ASN A 107 15.23 6.85 3.19
CA ASN A 107 15.17 6.95 1.73
C ASN A 107 15.93 5.81 1.01
N GLU A 108 17.08 5.40 1.55
CA GLU A 108 17.88 4.29 1.00
C GLU A 108 17.21 2.95 1.26
N VAL A 109 16.69 2.76 2.48
CA VAL A 109 15.94 1.56 2.86
C VAL A 109 14.69 1.39 1.99
N LEU A 110 13.93 2.47 1.76
CA LEU A 110 12.76 2.45 0.87
C LEU A 110 13.12 2.11 -0.57
N ALA A 111 14.22 2.69 -1.09
CA ALA A 111 14.68 2.41 -2.45
C ALA A 111 15.11 0.94 -2.62
N SER A 112 15.82 0.38 -1.63
CA SER A 112 16.22 -1.03 -1.60
C SER A 112 15.01 -1.95 -1.49
N SER A 113 14.08 -1.66 -0.58
CA SER A 113 12.85 -2.45 -0.38
C SER A 113 11.99 -2.47 -1.64
N ARG A 114 11.89 -1.35 -2.35
CA ARG A 114 11.18 -1.29 -3.64
C ARG A 114 11.76 -2.24 -4.68
N ARG A 115 13.10 -2.27 -4.81
CA ARG A 115 13.79 -3.17 -5.75
C ARG A 115 13.65 -4.64 -5.35
N ALA A 116 13.66 -4.92 -4.05
CA ALA A 116 13.47 -6.26 -3.50
C ALA A 116 12.00 -6.70 -3.42
N HIS A 117 11.05 -5.83 -3.78
CA HIS A 117 9.62 -6.05 -3.63
C HIS A 117 9.17 -6.35 -2.18
N THR A 118 9.91 -5.90 -1.17
CA THR A 118 9.60 -6.08 0.25
C THR A 118 8.51 -5.12 0.71
N LEU A 119 7.55 -5.60 1.49
CA LEU A 119 6.58 -4.76 2.21
C LEU A 119 7.19 -4.24 3.51
N LEU A 120 6.80 -3.05 3.93
CA LEU A 120 7.32 -2.45 5.17
C LEU A 120 6.18 -2.07 6.11
N MET A 121 6.40 -2.30 7.40
CA MET A 121 5.64 -1.73 8.50
C MET A 121 6.59 -0.77 9.22
N LEU A 122 6.25 0.51 9.28
CA LEU A 122 7.13 1.54 9.82
C LEU A 122 6.57 2.06 11.14
N ASP A 123 7.21 1.70 12.25
CA ASP A 123 6.89 2.28 13.55
C ASP A 123 7.42 3.70 13.60
N LEU A 124 6.48 4.64 13.69
CA LEU A 124 6.79 6.07 13.60
C LEU A 124 7.50 6.56 14.86
N ASN A 125 7.28 5.97 16.02
CA ASN A 125 7.86 6.41 17.29
C ASN A 125 7.64 7.93 17.50
N ASP A 126 8.73 8.70 17.52
CA ASP A 126 8.76 10.17 17.64
C ASP A 126 8.95 10.90 16.31
N THR A 127 8.97 10.17 15.18
CA THR A 127 9.10 10.76 13.84
C THR A 127 7.82 11.45 13.37
N ASN A 128 7.99 12.55 12.65
CA ASN A 128 6.88 13.27 12.05
C ASN A 128 6.27 12.45 10.88
N PRO A 129 4.98 12.07 10.94
CA PRO A 129 4.36 11.27 9.89
C PRO A 129 4.39 11.94 8.50
N ALA A 130 4.37 13.29 8.44
CA ALA A 130 4.42 14.03 7.18
C ALA A 130 5.75 13.85 6.45
N ASP A 131 6.86 13.84 7.18
CA ASP A 131 8.20 13.67 6.62
C ASP A 131 8.39 12.24 6.11
N VAL A 132 7.93 11.25 6.88
CA VAL A 132 7.92 9.83 6.48
C VAL A 132 7.07 9.63 5.22
N ALA A 133 5.85 10.16 5.20
CA ALA A 133 4.95 10.03 4.04
C ALA A 133 5.56 10.66 2.77
N MET A 134 6.23 11.81 2.90
CA MET A 134 6.95 12.43 1.79
C MET A 134 8.06 11.52 1.23
N LEU A 135 8.84 10.89 2.10
CA LEU A 135 9.90 9.95 1.69
C LEU A 135 9.32 8.70 1.01
N VAL A 136 8.26 8.11 1.57
CA VAL A 136 7.56 6.95 1.00
C VAL A 136 6.98 7.26 -0.38
N ARG A 137 6.35 8.44 -0.53
CA ARG A 137 5.86 8.95 -1.80
C ARG A 137 6.98 9.09 -2.82
N LYS A 138 8.10 9.71 -2.46
CA LYS A 138 9.25 9.91 -3.35
C LYS A 138 9.85 8.57 -3.79
N ALA A 139 9.85 7.58 -2.91
CA ALA A 139 10.31 6.23 -3.22
C ALA A 139 9.32 5.43 -4.09
N ARG A 140 8.06 5.87 -4.21
CA ARG A 140 6.93 5.13 -4.82
C ARG A 140 6.61 3.82 -4.08
N MET A 141 6.46 3.92 -2.76
CA MET A 141 6.20 2.78 -1.86
C MET A 141 4.85 2.87 -1.12
N ARG A 142 3.95 3.78 -1.52
CA ARG A 142 2.69 4.05 -0.82
C ARG A 142 1.80 2.83 -0.64
N ASP A 143 1.74 1.99 -1.67
CA ASP A 143 0.96 0.76 -1.72
C ASP A 143 1.67 -0.41 -1.02
N ARG A 144 2.85 -0.20 -0.43
CA ARG A 144 3.72 -1.24 0.14
C ARG A 144 4.19 -0.94 1.57
N VAL A 145 3.69 0.15 2.15
CA VAL A 145 4.07 0.64 3.47
C VAL A 145 2.82 0.76 4.33
N VAL A 146 2.91 0.24 5.55
CA VAL A 146 1.98 0.56 6.64
C VAL A 146 2.70 1.49 7.60
N LEU A 147 2.08 2.63 7.93
CA LEU A 147 2.56 3.48 9.02
C LEU A 147 1.93 3.02 10.34
N VAL A 148 2.74 2.86 11.38
CA VAL A 148 2.29 2.52 12.74
C VAL A 148 2.55 3.73 13.64
N PRO A 149 1.53 4.57 13.91
CA PRO A 149 1.64 5.70 14.81
C PRO A 149 1.76 5.28 16.27
N SER A 150 2.38 6.12 17.09
CA SER A 150 2.62 5.88 18.51
C SER A 150 1.51 6.38 19.44
N SER A 151 0.60 7.22 18.92
CA SER A 151 -0.47 7.85 19.69
C SER A 151 -1.66 8.24 18.81
N LYS A 152 -2.77 8.63 19.43
CA LYS A 152 -3.95 9.12 18.70
C LYS A 152 -3.64 10.39 17.89
N GLU A 153 -2.84 11.29 18.44
CA GLU A 153 -2.42 12.53 17.81
C GLU A 153 -1.55 12.23 16.58
N THR A 154 -0.57 11.33 16.71
CA THR A 154 0.26 10.93 15.58
C THR A 154 -0.54 10.16 14.53
N THR A 155 -1.56 9.39 14.92
CA THR A 155 -2.51 8.77 13.97
C THR A 155 -3.23 9.81 13.13
N GLN A 156 -3.77 10.87 13.74
CA GLN A 156 -4.46 11.92 12.98
C GLN A 156 -3.53 12.62 11.99
N VAL A 157 -2.29 12.91 12.41
CA VAL A 157 -1.28 13.50 11.52
C VAL A 157 -0.92 12.54 10.38
N ALA A 158 -0.77 11.24 10.66
CA ALA A 158 -0.50 10.22 9.63
C ALA A 158 -1.64 10.12 8.60
N LEU A 159 -2.89 10.13 9.05
CA LEU A 159 -4.07 10.11 8.17
C LEU A 159 -4.16 11.35 7.26
N GLN A 160 -3.66 12.50 7.73
CA GLN A 160 -3.63 13.75 6.97
C GLN A 160 -2.41 13.85 6.04
N ALA A 161 -1.32 13.15 6.33
CA ALA A 161 -0.04 13.28 5.64
C ALA A 161 -0.09 12.81 4.17
N ASP A 162 -0.73 11.67 3.90
CA ASP A 162 -0.96 11.18 2.53
C ASP A 162 -2.22 10.30 2.47
N PRO A 163 -3.28 10.69 1.72
CA PRO A 163 -4.58 10.02 1.76
C PRO A 163 -4.60 8.61 1.14
N SER A 164 -3.49 8.15 0.56
CA SER A 164 -3.40 6.85 -0.11
C SER A 164 -2.49 5.85 0.61
N MET A 165 -1.89 6.23 1.75
CA MET A 165 -1.05 5.33 2.53
C MET A 165 -1.88 4.58 3.57
N LEU A 166 -1.54 3.32 3.86
CA LEU A 166 -2.22 2.57 4.91
C LEU A 166 -1.68 2.99 6.28
N VAL A 167 -2.58 3.34 7.20
CA VAL A 167 -2.24 3.66 8.59
C VAL A 167 -2.81 2.58 9.52
N ALA A 168 -1.96 1.99 10.36
CA ALA A 168 -2.40 1.05 11.40
C ALA A 168 -2.93 1.83 12.61
N ILE A 169 -4.17 1.55 13.02
CA ILE A 169 -4.82 2.19 14.15
C ILE A 169 -5.02 1.14 15.26
N PRO A 170 -4.47 1.34 16.46
CA PRO A 170 -4.73 0.47 17.60
C PRO A 170 -6.22 0.42 17.96
N VAL A 171 -6.75 -0.79 18.16
CA VAL A 171 -8.14 -1.03 18.56
C VAL A 171 -8.18 -2.09 19.67
N HIS A 172 -8.73 -1.72 20.82
CA HIS A 172 -8.83 -2.60 22.00
C HIS A 172 -10.28 -2.92 22.38
N SER A 173 -11.27 -2.27 21.77
CA SER A 173 -12.68 -2.49 22.07
C SER A 173 -13.58 -2.14 20.89
N THR A 174 -14.83 -2.60 20.92
CA THR A 174 -15.87 -2.22 19.95
C THR A 174 -16.05 -0.70 19.84
N ARG A 175 -15.98 0.02 20.98
CA ARG A 175 -16.08 1.49 20.99
C ARG A 175 -14.93 2.13 20.24
N GLU A 176 -13.72 1.60 20.40
CA GLU A 176 -12.54 2.09 19.70
C GLU A 176 -12.56 1.73 18.21
N ALA A 177 -13.12 0.58 17.83
CA ALA A 177 -13.34 0.23 16.43
C ALA A 177 -14.17 1.30 15.70
N TYR A 178 -15.32 1.70 16.28
CA TYR A 178 -16.12 2.79 15.72
C TYR A 178 -15.42 4.15 15.76
N ALA A 179 -14.57 4.41 16.74
CA ALA A 179 -13.79 5.64 16.81
C ALA A 179 -12.69 5.67 15.73
N ALA A 180 -12.01 4.56 15.49
CA ALA A 180 -11.01 4.39 14.46
C ALA A 180 -11.62 4.58 13.07
N HIS A 181 -12.72 3.88 12.77
CA HIS A 181 -13.42 4.01 11.48
C HIS A 181 -13.87 5.45 11.21
N ARG A 182 -14.48 6.12 12.21
CA ARG A 182 -14.88 7.54 12.06
C ARG A 182 -13.69 8.48 11.90
N MET A 183 -12.56 8.20 12.54
CA MET A 183 -11.35 9.01 12.42
C MET A 183 -10.70 8.86 11.04
N ALA A 184 -10.66 7.64 10.51
CA ALA A 184 -10.14 7.36 9.18
C ALA A 184 -11.06 7.93 8.07
N GLY A 185 -12.39 7.88 8.26
CA GLY A 185 -13.35 8.32 7.27
C GLY A 185 -13.22 7.50 5.98
N HIS A 186 -12.76 8.12 4.89
CA HIS A 186 -12.49 7.43 3.62
C HIS A 186 -11.02 7.02 3.46
N HIS A 187 -10.17 7.29 4.45
CA HIS A 187 -8.75 6.96 4.41
C HIS A 187 -8.57 5.45 4.64
N PRO A 188 -7.74 4.75 3.83
CA PRO A 188 -7.50 3.33 4.03
C PRO A 188 -6.73 3.10 5.33
N TYR A 189 -7.24 2.25 6.22
CA TYR A 189 -6.58 1.95 7.49
C TYR A 189 -6.55 0.45 7.77
N ALA A 190 -5.57 0.04 8.56
CA ALA A 190 -5.52 -1.29 9.16
C ALA A 190 -5.90 -1.19 10.63
N ALA A 191 -6.67 -2.16 11.14
CA ALA A 191 -6.92 -2.27 12.57
C ALA A 191 -5.81 -3.10 13.22
N TYR A 192 -5.16 -2.56 14.25
CA TYR A 192 -4.12 -3.25 15.02
C TYR A 192 -4.72 -3.76 16.34
N LEU A 193 -4.85 -5.08 16.47
CA LEU A 193 -5.49 -5.73 17.61
C LEU A 193 -4.48 -6.52 18.44
N SER A 194 -4.72 -6.55 19.76
CA SER A 194 -4.02 -7.48 20.65
C SER A 194 -4.36 -8.93 20.28
N PRO A 195 -3.41 -9.88 20.34
CA PRO A 195 -3.71 -11.30 20.16
C PRO A 195 -4.64 -11.85 21.27
N THR A 196 -4.84 -11.12 22.36
CA THR A 196 -5.78 -11.49 23.43
C THR A 196 -7.19 -10.91 23.25
N ALA A 197 -7.45 -10.16 22.18
CA ALA A 197 -8.77 -9.61 21.91
C ALA A 197 -9.79 -10.71 21.59
N ALA A 198 -11.06 -10.44 21.92
CA ALA A 198 -12.15 -11.36 21.64
C ALA A 198 -12.30 -11.60 20.11
N PRO A 199 -12.61 -12.84 19.66
CA PRO A 199 -12.79 -13.15 18.24
C PRO A 199 -13.77 -12.21 17.51
N ASP A 200 -14.86 -11.84 18.17
CA ASP A 200 -15.88 -10.94 17.60
C ASP A 200 -15.33 -9.55 17.26
N LEU A 201 -14.30 -9.09 17.97
CA LEU A 201 -13.67 -7.80 17.67
C LEU A 201 -12.89 -7.87 16.35
N PHE A 202 -12.20 -8.98 16.07
CA PHE A 202 -11.52 -9.20 14.78
C PHE A 202 -12.53 -9.18 13.63
N THR A 203 -13.63 -9.93 13.78
CA THR A 203 -14.69 -9.97 12.77
C THR A 203 -15.35 -8.61 12.56
N LEU A 204 -15.55 -7.84 13.63
CA LEU A 204 -16.11 -6.50 13.55
C LEU A 204 -15.19 -5.56 12.76
N VAL A 205 -13.89 -5.49 13.11
CA VAL A 205 -12.98 -4.54 12.46
C VAL A 205 -12.67 -4.90 11.00
N HIS A 206 -12.64 -6.18 10.66
CA HIS A 206 -12.35 -6.65 9.29
C HIS A 206 -13.45 -6.26 8.29
N ARG A 207 -14.62 -5.82 8.75
CA ARG A 207 -15.67 -5.28 7.87
C ARG A 207 -15.38 -3.87 7.38
N ASP A 208 -14.69 -3.08 8.20
CA ASP A 208 -14.52 -1.64 8.02
C ASP A 208 -13.07 -1.25 7.70
N ALA A 209 -12.10 -2.05 8.14
CA ALA A 209 -10.68 -1.86 7.88
C ALA A 209 -10.25 -2.62 6.62
N GLU A 210 -9.22 -2.10 5.94
CA GLU A 210 -8.62 -2.75 4.76
C GLU A 210 -7.73 -3.95 5.13
N ALA A 211 -7.31 -4.02 6.41
CA ALA A 211 -6.51 -5.10 6.94
C ALA A 211 -6.64 -5.20 8.46
N VAL A 212 -6.41 -6.40 9.00
CA VAL A 212 -6.27 -6.69 10.42
C VAL A 212 -4.86 -7.16 10.73
N ILE A 213 -4.19 -6.41 11.61
CA ILE A 213 -2.84 -6.68 12.10
C ILE A 213 -2.92 -7.18 13.53
N THR A 214 -2.14 -8.19 13.88
CA THR A 214 -1.95 -8.59 15.27
C THR A 214 -0.52 -9.08 15.53
N GLU A 215 -0.10 -9.08 16.79
CA GLU A 215 1.15 -9.71 17.21
C GLU A 215 1.00 -11.24 17.20
N ASN A 216 2.14 -11.94 17.29
CA ASN A 216 2.18 -13.39 17.31
C ASN A 216 1.21 -13.95 18.38
N PRO A 217 0.20 -14.75 17.98
CA PRO A 217 -0.82 -15.24 18.89
C PRO A 217 -0.36 -16.42 19.76
N ILE A 218 0.89 -16.86 19.67
CA ILE A 218 1.39 -17.96 20.50
C ILE A 218 1.24 -17.57 21.97
N THR A 219 0.24 -18.17 22.61
CA THR A 219 -0.04 -18.08 24.04
C THR A 219 -0.08 -19.49 24.63
N THR A 220 -0.20 -19.59 25.95
CA THR A 220 -0.44 -20.87 26.62
C THR A 220 -1.83 -21.46 26.37
N THR A 221 -2.73 -20.70 25.74
CA THR A 221 -4.18 -20.98 25.76
C THR A 221 -4.72 -21.55 24.45
N PHE A 222 -4.11 -21.24 23.31
CA PHE A 222 -4.52 -21.70 21.98
C PHE A 222 -3.30 -21.82 21.06
N SER A 223 -3.36 -22.73 20.09
CA SER A 223 -2.33 -22.82 19.04
C SER A 223 -2.45 -21.63 18.07
N ALA A 224 -1.38 -21.34 17.32
CA ALA A 224 -1.43 -20.29 16.31
C ALA A 224 -2.45 -20.59 15.19
N GLU A 225 -2.63 -21.87 14.86
CA GLU A 225 -3.61 -22.30 13.86
C GLU A 225 -5.05 -22.09 14.34
N GLU A 226 -5.38 -22.57 15.54
CA GLU A 226 -6.70 -22.40 16.15
C GLU A 226 -7.07 -20.91 16.23
N PHE A 227 -6.11 -20.07 16.63
CA PHE A 227 -6.30 -18.63 16.67
C PHE A 227 -6.68 -18.04 15.31
N LEU A 228 -5.93 -18.41 14.25
CA LEU A 228 -6.10 -17.86 12.90
C LEU A 228 -7.30 -18.47 12.16
N ALA A 229 -7.73 -19.68 12.52
CA ALA A 229 -8.94 -20.30 11.96
C ALA A 229 -10.21 -19.56 12.39
N GLU A 230 -10.22 -18.97 13.60
CA GLU A 230 -11.38 -18.29 14.17
C GLU A 230 -11.39 -16.77 13.94
N ARG A 231 -10.29 -16.18 13.49
CA ARG A 231 -10.12 -14.72 13.43
C ARG A 231 -9.62 -14.30 12.04
N PRO A 232 -10.32 -13.36 11.37
CA PRO A 232 -9.84 -12.81 10.10
C PRO A 232 -8.63 -11.91 10.36
N VAL A 233 -7.43 -12.47 10.18
CA VAL A 233 -6.15 -11.78 10.36
C VAL A 233 -5.39 -11.79 9.04
N ASP A 234 -4.93 -10.62 8.63
CA ASP A 234 -4.24 -10.42 7.36
C ASP A 234 -2.72 -10.36 7.55
N ILE A 235 -2.27 -9.79 8.69
CA ILE A 235 -0.85 -9.59 9.00
C ILE A 235 -0.57 -10.05 10.44
N VAL A 236 0.37 -10.98 10.60
CA VAL A 236 0.90 -11.38 11.92
C VAL A 236 2.32 -10.87 12.08
N VAL A 237 2.54 -10.07 13.13
CA VAL A 237 3.86 -9.59 13.52
C VAL A 237 4.51 -10.61 14.46
N THR A 238 5.69 -11.11 14.11
CA THR A 238 6.40 -12.10 14.93
C THR A 238 7.92 -11.96 14.85
N PRO A 239 8.65 -12.04 15.97
CA PRO A 239 10.11 -12.17 15.95
C PRO A 239 10.58 -13.58 15.56
N GLN A 240 9.66 -14.56 15.50
CA GLN A 240 9.97 -15.98 15.28
C GLN A 240 9.20 -16.53 14.07
N PRO A 241 9.49 -16.05 12.85
CA PRO A 241 8.72 -16.41 11.65
C PRO A 241 8.78 -17.91 11.31
N THR A 242 9.95 -18.54 11.50
CA THR A 242 10.16 -19.96 11.20
C THR A 242 9.33 -20.85 12.12
N GLN A 243 9.27 -20.55 13.42
CA GLN A 243 8.48 -21.30 14.39
C GLN A 243 6.98 -21.19 14.06
N LEU A 244 6.48 -19.98 13.82
CA LEU A 244 5.08 -19.77 13.43
C LEU A 244 4.73 -20.57 12.18
N SER A 245 5.60 -20.52 11.17
CA SER A 245 5.37 -21.21 9.89
C SER A 245 5.43 -22.73 10.00
N GLN A 246 6.30 -23.26 10.86
CA GLN A 246 6.36 -24.69 11.15
C GLN A 246 5.11 -25.18 11.88
N THR A 247 4.54 -24.37 12.77
CA THR A 247 3.25 -24.67 13.41
C THR A 247 2.15 -24.73 12.36
N LEU A 248 2.07 -23.73 11.47
CA LEU A 248 1.05 -23.70 10.41
C LEU A 248 1.20 -24.84 9.39
N ALA A 249 2.43 -25.30 9.13
CA ALA A 249 2.70 -26.35 8.16
C ALA A 249 2.50 -27.78 8.68
N ARG A 250 2.48 -27.99 10.00
CA ARG A 250 2.45 -29.34 10.60
C ARG A 250 1.07 -29.98 10.60
N ASP A 251 0.02 -29.17 10.55
CA ASP A 251 -1.36 -29.60 10.73
C ASP A 251 -2.22 -29.40 9.46
N SER A 252 -1.59 -29.02 8.33
CA SER A 252 -2.19 -28.95 6.98
C SER A 252 -2.23 -30.29 6.24
#